data_AF-A0AAV0XYB5-F1
#
_entry.id   AF-A0AAV0XYB5-F1
#
_cell.length_a   1.000
_cell.length_b   1.000
_cell.length_c   1.000
_cell.angle_alpha   90.00
_cell.angle_beta   90.00
_cell.angle_gamma   90.00
#
_symmetry.space_group_name_H-M   'P 1'
#
loop_
_entity.id
_entity.type
_entity.pdbx_description
1 polymer ?
#
loop_
_entity_poly.entity_id
_entity_poly.type
_entity_poly.pdbx_seq_one_letter_code
_entity_poly.pdbx_strand_id
1 'polypeptide(L)'
;MLVSRRKKQLLALLCLQEIDEEQALIHHHLSKKSKQTHTIFQARESEGFFSILIEKHLWEDQTKFREFFRLSWDQFNYVLNLIEDDITSNPTNKIKKPISPAEKLAVTLR
;
A
#
# COMPACT_ATOMS: atom_id res chain seq x y z
N MET A 1 -11.31 -16.74 -53.61
CA MET A 1 -10.36 -17.79 -53.14
C MET A 1 -10.84 -18.33 -51.80
N LEU A 2 -11.41 -19.52 -51.76
CA LEU A 2 -11.83 -20.16 -50.51
C LEU A 2 -10.60 -20.66 -49.77
N VAL A 3 -10.15 -19.92 -48.75
CA VAL A 3 -9.07 -20.39 -47.85
C VAL A 3 -9.56 -21.69 -47.19
N SER A 4 -8.90 -22.81 -47.53
CA SER A 4 -9.20 -24.14 -46.99
C SER A 4 -9.30 -24.10 -45.46
N ARG A 5 -10.26 -24.82 -44.88
CA ARG A 5 -10.56 -24.84 -43.44
C ARG A 5 -9.30 -25.07 -42.57
N ARG A 6 -8.37 -25.91 -43.04
CA ARG A 6 -7.08 -26.17 -42.37
C ARG A 6 -6.15 -24.95 -42.36
N LYS A 7 -6.13 -24.16 -43.44
CA LYS A 7 -5.32 -22.93 -43.52
C LYS A 7 -5.86 -21.83 -42.60
N LYS A 8 -7.19 -21.74 -42.44
CA LYS A 8 -7.80 -20.81 -41.46
C LYS A 8 -7.49 -21.19 -40.02
N GLN A 9 -7.51 -22.50 -39.71
CA GLN A 9 -7.13 -23.01 -38.38
C GLN A 9 -5.66 -22.74 -38.06
N LEU A 10 -4.76 -22.93 -39.04
CA LEU A 10 -3.34 -22.62 -38.89
C LEU A 10 -3.12 -21.12 -38.63
N LEU A 11 -3.82 -20.24 -39.36
CA LEU A 11 -3.74 -18.80 -39.16
C LEU A 11 -4.21 -18.39 -37.76
N ALA A 12 -5.31 -18.97 -37.28
CA ALA A 12 -5.83 -18.71 -35.95
C ALA A 12 -4.85 -19.14 -34.85
N LEU A 13 -4.18 -20.30 -35.01
CA LEU A 13 -3.15 -20.77 -34.10
C LEU A 13 -1.93 -19.84 -34.05
N LEU A 14 -1.47 -19.35 -35.20
CA LEU A 14 -0.37 -18.40 -35.27
C LEU A 14 -0.71 -17.06 -34.59
N CYS A 15 -1.91 -16.53 -34.82
CA CYS A 15 -2.35 -15.31 -34.14
C CYS A 15 -2.46 -15.47 -32.62
N LEU A 16 -2.93 -16.63 -32.13
CA LEU A 16 -2.99 -16.91 -30.69
C LEU A 16 -1.58 -16.98 -30.08
N GLN A 17 -0.63 -17.59 -30.80
CA GLN A 17 0.75 -17.68 -30.35
C GLN A 17 1.43 -16.30 -30.26
N GLU A 18 1.22 -15.42 -31.24
CA GLU A 18 1.71 -14.03 -31.19
C GLU A 18 1.11 -13.26 -30.00
N ILE A 19 -0.20 -13.45 -29.73
CA ILE A 19 -0.90 -12.85 -28.58
C ILE A 19 -0.34 -13.36 -27.25
N ASP A 20 0.00 -14.65 -27.15
CA ASP A 20 0.59 -15.24 -25.95
C ASP A 20 2.02 -14.75 -25.71
N GLU A 21 2.82 -14.62 -26.77
CA GLU A 21 4.17 -14.06 -26.71
C GLU A 21 4.17 -12.58 -26.29
N GLU A 22 3.24 -11.79 -26.84
CA GLU A 22 3.06 -10.38 -26.46
C GLU A 22 2.64 -10.24 -24.99
N GLN A 23 1.70 -11.07 -24.53
CA GLN A 23 1.30 -11.13 -23.12
C GLN A 23 2.46 -11.51 -22.20
N ALA A 24 3.27 -12.50 -22.58
CA ALA A 24 4.45 -12.91 -21.81
C ALA A 24 5.49 -11.77 -21.72
N LEU A 25 5.72 -11.04 -22.81
CA LEU A 25 6.61 -9.88 -22.84
C LEU A 25 6.11 -8.74 -21.95
N ILE A 26 4.81 -8.45 -21.98
CA ILE A 26 4.16 -7.46 -21.10
C ILE A 26 4.33 -7.88 -19.63
N HIS A 27 4.03 -9.14 -19.29
CA HIS A 27 4.17 -9.65 -17.94
C HIS A 27 5.62 -9.58 -17.44
N HIS A 28 6.60 -9.93 -18.27
CA HIS A 28 8.03 -9.82 -17.95
C HIS A 28 8.47 -8.36 -17.76
N HIS A 29 7.97 -7.42 -18.56
CA HIS A 29 8.28 -5.98 -18.39
C HIS A 29 7.60 -5.37 -17.16
N LEU A 30 6.39 -5.79 -16.84
CA LEU A 30 5.67 -5.38 -15.63
C LEU A 30 6.33 -5.95 -14.36
N SER A 31 6.77 -7.21 -14.38
CA SER A 31 7.42 -7.85 -13.24
C SER A 31 8.79 -7.23 -12.90
N LYS A 32 9.57 -6.85 -13.92
CA LYS A 32 10.85 -6.13 -13.75
C LYS A 32 10.71 -4.71 -13.20
N LYS A 33 9.53 -4.09 -13.30
CA LYS A 33 9.30 -2.69 -12.92
C LYS A 33 8.82 -2.49 -11.49
N SER A 34 8.65 -3.57 -10.73
CA SER A 34 8.34 -3.48 -9.30
C SER A 34 9.50 -2.81 -8.58
N LYS A 35 9.39 -1.49 -8.37
CA LYS A 35 10.27 -0.76 -7.46
C LYS A 35 10.07 -1.40 -6.10
N GLN A 36 11.02 -2.25 -5.73
CA GLN A 36 10.98 -2.99 -4.49
C GLN A 36 10.94 -1.98 -3.35
N THR A 37 9.78 -1.85 -2.71
CA THR A 37 9.64 -1.05 -1.49
C THR A 37 10.67 -1.55 -0.51
N HIS A 38 11.50 -0.66 0.04
CA HIS A 38 12.54 -1.04 0.99
C HIS A 38 11.93 -1.84 2.16
N THR A 39 12.64 -2.86 2.63
CA THR A 39 12.17 -3.80 3.65
C THR A 39 11.67 -3.10 4.92
N ILE A 40 12.34 -2.02 5.34
CA ILE A 40 11.92 -1.20 6.48
C ILE A 40 10.47 -0.69 6.38
N PHE A 41 10.02 -0.33 5.18
CA PHE A 41 8.65 0.17 4.98
C PHE A 41 7.64 -0.98 4.90
N GLN A 42 8.09 -2.19 4.55
CA GLN A 42 7.27 -3.40 4.60
C GLN A 42 7.09 -3.88 6.04
N ALA A 43 8.16 -3.83 6.84
CA ALA A 43 8.15 -4.23 8.26
C ALA A 43 7.42 -3.22 9.17
N ARG A 44 7.15 -1.99 8.71
CA ARG A 44 6.52 -0.93 9.51
C ARG A 44 5.17 -1.34 10.13
N GLU A 45 4.38 -2.15 9.43
CA GLU A 45 3.08 -2.62 9.92
C GLU A 45 3.21 -3.59 11.10
N SER A 46 4.30 -4.38 11.15
CA SER A 46 4.53 -5.36 12.22
C SER A 46 5.46 -4.86 13.33
N GLU A 47 6.46 -4.06 12.95
CA GLU A 47 7.59 -3.62 13.81
C GLU A 47 7.56 -2.11 14.10
N GLY A 48 6.69 -1.37 13.43
CA GLY A 48 6.62 0.08 13.58
C GLY A 48 6.29 0.50 15.00
N PHE A 49 6.96 1.56 15.47
CA PHE A 49 6.71 2.15 16.78
C PHE A 49 5.22 2.42 17.03
N PHE A 50 4.51 2.94 16.02
CA PHE A 50 3.07 3.19 16.12
C PHE A 50 2.28 1.90 16.30
N SER A 51 2.47 0.92 15.44
CA SER A 51 1.73 -0.35 15.50
C SER A 51 2.05 -1.18 16.75
N ILE A 52 3.26 -1.09 17.30
CA ILE A 52 3.61 -1.79 18.54
C ILE A 52 3.19 -0.99 19.76
N LEU A 53 3.73 0.20 19.97
CA LEU A 53 3.51 0.91 21.22
C LEU A 53 2.12 1.52 21.29
N ILE A 54 1.73 2.20 20.22
CA ILE A 54 0.53 3.03 20.23
C ILE A 54 -0.72 2.14 20.09
N GLU A 55 -0.80 1.34 19.03
CA GLU A 55 -1.97 0.51 18.73
C GLU A 55 -2.14 -0.66 19.71
N LYS A 56 -1.07 -1.38 20.10
CA LYS A 56 -1.19 -2.58 20.96
C LYS A 56 -1.14 -2.32 22.45
N HIS A 57 -0.55 -1.21 22.90
CA HIS A 57 -0.33 -1.00 24.34
C HIS A 57 -1.04 0.25 24.85
N LEU A 58 -0.78 1.41 24.24
CA LEU A 58 -1.31 2.67 24.78
C LEU A 58 -2.80 2.86 24.52
N TRP A 59 -3.36 2.30 23.44
CA TRP A 59 -4.81 2.43 23.16
C TRP A 59 -5.69 1.74 24.21
N GLU A 60 -5.18 0.71 24.88
CA GLU A 60 -5.89 -0.04 25.93
C GLU A 60 -5.72 0.60 27.33
N ASP A 61 -4.61 1.29 27.58
CA ASP A 61 -4.32 1.96 28.84
C ASP A 61 -4.42 3.48 28.71
N GLN A 62 -5.60 4.02 29.00
CA GLN A 62 -5.88 5.46 28.92
C GLN A 62 -5.01 6.30 29.85
N THR A 63 -4.55 5.74 30.99
CA THR A 63 -3.67 6.45 31.92
C THR A 63 -2.29 6.62 31.29
N LYS A 64 -1.73 5.51 30.77
CA LYS A 64 -0.43 5.53 30.07
C LYS A 64 -0.50 6.32 28.78
N PHE A 65 -1.61 6.26 28.06
CA PHE A 65 -1.85 7.11 26.89
C PHE A 65 -1.72 8.60 27.23
N ARG A 66 -2.41 9.02 28.29
CA ARG A 66 -2.38 10.42 28.76
C ARG A 66 -1.01 10.81 29.29
N GLU A 67 -0.33 9.92 29.99
CA GLU A 67 1.06 10.16 30.40
C GLU A 67 1.98 10.31 29.19
N PHE A 68 1.83 9.44 28.19
CA PHE A 68 2.66 9.43 27.00
C PHE A 68 2.42 10.68 26.16
N PHE A 69 1.20 10.93 25.68
CA PHE A 69 0.91 12.05 24.77
C PHE A 69 0.65 13.39 25.46
N ARG A 70 0.48 13.41 26.80
CA ARG A 70 -0.04 14.57 27.55
C ARG A 70 -1.43 15.03 27.08
N LEU A 71 -2.16 14.16 26.41
CA LEU A 71 -3.52 14.35 25.90
C LEU A 71 -4.37 13.15 26.29
N SER A 72 -5.67 13.37 26.55
CA SER A 72 -6.61 12.24 26.61
C SER A 72 -6.82 11.66 25.20
N TRP A 73 -7.36 10.45 25.16
CA TRP A 73 -7.76 9.80 23.91
C TRP A 73 -8.73 10.67 23.09
N ASP A 74 -9.72 11.27 23.76
CA ASP A 74 -10.69 12.17 23.12
C ASP A 74 -10.03 13.42 22.54
N GLN A 75 -9.05 14.00 23.26
CA GLN A 75 -8.30 15.15 22.79
C GLN A 75 -7.43 14.81 21.58
N PHE A 76 -6.77 13.65 21.60
CA PHE A 76 -6.01 13.16 20.47
C PHE A 76 -6.89 13.00 19.24
N ASN A 77 -8.04 12.32 19.36
CA ASN A 77 -8.96 12.11 18.25
C ASN A 77 -9.61 13.42 17.78
N TYR A 78 -9.91 14.34 18.69
CA TYR A 78 -10.39 15.66 18.32
C TYR A 78 -9.40 16.41 17.44
N VAL A 79 -8.12 16.43 17.82
CA VAL A 79 -7.06 17.06 17.03
C VAL A 79 -6.89 16.32 15.71
N LEU A 80 -6.88 14.99 15.73
CA LEU A 80 -6.77 14.17 14.51
C LEU A 80 -7.88 14.51 13.52
N ASN A 81 -9.14 14.49 13.95
CA ASN A 81 -10.30 14.78 13.10
C ASN A 81 -10.28 16.20 12.52
N LEU A 82 -9.62 17.16 13.19
CA LEU A 82 -9.51 18.53 12.71
C LEU A 82 -8.52 18.67 11.55
N ILE A 83 -7.46 17.86 11.53
CA ILE A 83 -6.34 18.00 10.59
C ILE A 83 -6.19 16.81 9.64
N GLU A 84 -7.01 15.76 9.80
CA GLU A 84 -6.89 14.49 9.09
C GLU A 84 -6.82 14.68 7.58
N ASP A 85 -7.73 15.48 7.03
CA ASP A 85 -7.79 15.78 5.59
C ASP A 85 -6.51 16.46 5.08
N ASP A 86 -5.92 17.35 5.87
CA ASP A 86 -4.72 18.11 5.50
C ASP A 86 -3.44 17.25 5.55
N ILE A 87 -3.39 16.30 6.50
CA ILE A 87 -2.21 15.45 6.71
C ILE A 87 -2.33 14.08 6.03
N THR A 88 -3.49 13.75 5.45
CA THR A 88 -3.67 12.51 4.70
C THR A 88 -2.83 12.50 3.44
N SER A 89 -2.17 11.38 3.17
CA SER A 89 -1.41 11.18 1.94
C SER A 89 -2.07 10.13 1.09
N ASN A 90 -2.30 10.45 -0.17
CA ASN A 90 -2.85 9.51 -1.13
C ASN A 90 -1.82 8.42 -1.47
N PRO A 91 -2.25 7.15 -1.58
CA PRO A 91 -1.42 6.09 -2.11
C PRO A 91 -0.91 6.43 -3.51
N THR A 92 0.33 6.04 -3.81
CA THR A 92 0.94 6.19 -5.13
C THR A 92 1.53 4.88 -5.61
N ASN A 93 1.89 4.80 -6.89
CA ASN A 93 2.58 3.63 -7.46
C ASN A 93 3.88 3.27 -6.73
N LYS A 94 4.55 4.26 -6.10
CA LYS A 94 5.78 4.04 -5.32
C LYS A 94 5.49 3.67 -3.87
N ILE A 95 4.47 4.31 -3.28
CA ILE A 95 4.12 4.17 -1.87
C ILE A 95 2.67 3.71 -1.81
N LYS A 96 2.47 2.40 -1.80
CA LYS A 96 1.13 1.78 -1.77
C LYS A 96 0.43 1.97 -0.41
N LYS A 97 1.21 1.99 0.68
CA LYS A 97 0.73 2.19 2.05
C LYS A 97 1.41 3.43 2.64
N PRO A 98 0.83 4.64 2.46
CA PRO A 98 1.35 5.86 3.08
C PRO A 98 1.28 5.77 4.61
N ILE A 99 1.98 6.68 5.29
CA ILE A 99 1.89 6.83 6.75
C ILE A 99 0.51 7.38 7.09
N SER A 100 -0.18 6.75 8.04
CA SER A 100 -1.54 7.16 8.40
C SER A 100 -1.52 8.54 9.08
N PRO A 101 -2.63 9.32 9.00
CA PRO A 101 -2.78 10.57 9.73
C PRO A 101 -2.53 10.42 11.23
N ALA A 102 -3.08 9.37 11.85
CA ALA A 102 -2.90 9.07 13.27
C ALA A 102 -1.44 8.81 13.62
N GLU A 103 -0.72 8.07 12.78
CA GLU A 103 0.71 7.79 12.97
C GLU A 103 1.55 9.05 12.81
N LYS A 104 1.26 9.89 11.83
CA LYS A 104 1.92 11.20 11.66
C LYS A 104 1.70 12.09 12.89
N LEU A 105 0.46 12.16 13.39
CA LEU A 105 0.14 12.92 14.59
C LEU A 105 0.89 12.38 15.81
N ALA A 106 0.90 11.05 15.99
CA ALA A 106 1.60 10.41 17.10
C ALA A 106 3.10 10.71 17.09
N VAL A 107 3.77 10.59 15.94
CA VAL A 107 5.20 10.93 15.77
C VAL A 107 5.47 12.42 15.93
N THR A 108 4.52 13.28 15.58
CA THR A 108 4.68 14.74 15.75
C THR A 108 4.62 15.13 17.22
N LEU A 109 3.78 14.45 18.01
CA LEU A 109 3.65 14.72 19.43
C LEU A 109 4.78 14.09 20.28
N ARG A 110 5.47 13.06 19.78
CA ARG A 110 6.53 12.32 20.51
C ARG A 110 7.62 11.73 19.62
#